data_AF-A0AAU2RDP6-F1
#
_entry.id   AF-A0AAU2RDP6-F1
#
_cell.length_a   1.000
_cell.length_b   1.000
_cell.length_c   1.000
_cell.angle_alpha   90.00
_cell.angle_beta   90.00
_cell.angle_gamma   90.00
#
_symmetry.space_group_name_H-M   'P 1'
#
loop_
_entity.id
_entity.type
_entity.pdbx_description
1 polymer ?
#
loop_
_entity_poly.entity_id
_entity_poly.type
_entity_poly.pdbx_seq_one_letter_code
_entity_poly.pdbx_strand_id
1 'polypeptide(L)'
;MSPPNTTELAKTGYAAYGESTGHRNYMGHPMPDWDELTPAVQLAWIAAAGAVAIGSLAQLSGIASPSTDPNVGDVVLVPMDRSINNGAGMAPAVVTRVWSPTTVNVRVLADSDAAPAWRTSVTFVETLDHVDSSAAVWTWPGGES
;
A
#
# COMPACT_ATOMS: atom_id res chain seq x y z
N MET A 1 -8.68 0.55 -31.56
CA MET A 1 -9.86 0.50 -30.68
C MET A 1 -9.63 1.50 -29.56
N SER A 2 -10.57 2.39 -29.27
CA SER A 2 -10.47 3.30 -28.13
C SER A 2 -10.58 2.52 -26.82
N PRO A 3 -9.91 2.93 -25.74
CA PRO A 3 -10.08 2.30 -24.43
C PRO A 3 -11.55 2.41 -23.98
N PRO A 4 -12.08 1.39 -23.29
CA PRO A 4 -13.45 1.40 -22.82
C PRO A 4 -13.64 2.54 -21.81
N ASN A 5 -14.75 3.26 -21.93
CA ASN A 5 -15.11 4.28 -20.95
C ASN A 5 -15.66 3.63 -19.66
N THR A 6 -15.80 4.42 -18.60
CA THR A 6 -16.20 3.93 -17.28
C THR A 6 -17.57 3.23 -17.28
N THR A 7 -18.48 3.64 -18.16
CA THR A 7 -19.79 2.99 -18.32
C THR A 7 -19.64 1.59 -18.92
N GLU A 8 -18.76 1.43 -19.91
CA GLU A 8 -18.49 0.11 -20.52
C GLU A 8 -17.81 -0.83 -19.53
N LEU A 9 -16.91 -0.32 -18.69
CA LEU A 9 -16.30 -1.08 -17.59
C LEU A 9 -17.34 -1.48 -16.54
N ALA A 10 -18.25 -0.59 -16.18
CA ALA A 10 -19.33 -0.87 -15.24
C ALA A 10 -20.28 -1.97 -15.75
N LYS A 11 -20.68 -1.90 -17.02
CA LYS A 11 -21.47 -2.95 -17.69
C LYS A 11 -20.75 -4.30 -17.68
N THR A 12 -19.45 -4.29 -17.96
CA THR A 12 -18.60 -5.49 -17.92
C THR A 12 -18.54 -6.08 -16.51
N GLY A 13 -18.33 -5.25 -15.48
CA GLY A 13 -18.32 -5.68 -14.08
C GLY A 13 -19.66 -6.25 -13.62
N TYR A 14 -20.77 -5.60 -14.00
CA TYR A 14 -22.12 -6.09 -13.70
C TYR A 14 -22.41 -7.44 -14.35
N ALA A 15 -22.05 -7.60 -15.64
CA ALA A 15 -22.20 -8.88 -16.34
C ALA A 15 -21.36 -9.99 -15.67
N ALA A 16 -20.11 -9.71 -15.30
CA ALA A 16 -19.26 -10.65 -14.60
C ALA A 16 -19.81 -11.05 -13.21
N TYR A 17 -20.42 -10.12 -12.49
CA TYR A 17 -21.13 -10.40 -11.24
C TYR A 17 -22.37 -11.27 -11.47
N GLY A 18 -23.10 -11.04 -12.56
CA GLY A 18 -24.20 -11.93 -12.98
C GLY A 18 -23.71 -13.35 -13.20
N GLU A 19 -22.66 -13.54 -14.00
CA GLU A 19 -22.08 -14.86 -14.25
C GLU A 19 -21.63 -15.57 -12.96
N SER A 20 -20.99 -14.84 -12.04
CA SER A 20 -20.51 -15.43 -10.78
C SER A 20 -21.63 -15.81 -9.80
N THR A 21 -22.80 -15.20 -9.94
CA THR A 21 -23.98 -15.46 -9.09
C THR A 21 -25.01 -16.38 -9.76
N GLY A 22 -24.72 -16.88 -10.97
CA GLY A 22 -25.68 -17.62 -11.78
C GLY A 22 -26.90 -16.77 -12.15
N HIS A 23 -26.69 -15.47 -12.35
CA HIS A 23 -27.68 -14.44 -12.65
C HIS A 23 -28.79 -14.35 -11.61
N ARG A 24 -28.41 -14.42 -10.32
CA ARG A 24 -29.34 -14.31 -9.19
C ARG A 24 -28.92 -13.21 -8.22
N ASN A 25 -29.90 -12.46 -7.73
CA ASN A 25 -29.68 -11.50 -6.65
C ASN A 25 -29.58 -12.20 -5.29
N TYR A 26 -29.32 -11.42 -4.22
CA TYR A 26 -29.14 -11.95 -2.87
C TYR A 26 -30.39 -12.63 -2.28
N MET A 27 -31.57 -12.36 -2.83
CA MET A 27 -32.82 -13.02 -2.48
C MET A 27 -33.05 -14.32 -3.28
N GLY A 28 -32.13 -14.68 -4.18
CA GLY A 28 -32.23 -15.84 -5.07
C GLY A 28 -33.10 -15.64 -6.31
N HIS A 29 -33.66 -14.44 -6.50
CA HIS A 29 -34.44 -14.09 -7.70
C HIS A 29 -33.52 -13.77 -8.88
N PRO A 30 -34.01 -13.86 -10.13
CA PRO A 30 -33.24 -13.45 -11.30
C PRO A 30 -32.71 -12.02 -11.14
N MET A 31 -31.46 -11.82 -11.55
CA MET A 31 -30.85 -10.51 -11.60
C MET A 31 -31.44 -9.72 -12.79
N PRO A 32 -31.77 -8.43 -12.63
CA PRO A 32 -32.26 -7.61 -13.74
C PRO A 32 -31.16 -7.40 -14.79
N ASP A 33 -31.56 -7.14 -16.03
CA ASP A 33 -30.63 -6.67 -17.05
C ASP A 33 -30.11 -5.26 -16.70
N TRP A 34 -28.96 -4.87 -17.25
CA TRP A 34 -28.35 -3.56 -16.95
C TRP A 34 -29.32 -2.39 -17.17
N ASP A 35 -30.06 -2.41 -18.28
CA ASP A 35 -30.98 -1.33 -18.65
C ASP A 35 -32.25 -1.31 -17.77
N GLU A 36 -32.52 -2.38 -17.02
CA GLU A 36 -33.61 -2.48 -16.05
C GLU A 36 -33.21 -1.98 -14.65
N LEU A 37 -31.91 -1.77 -14.41
CA LEU A 37 -31.42 -1.18 -13.16
C LEU A 37 -31.93 0.25 -13.00
N THR A 38 -32.17 0.63 -11.75
CA THR A 38 -32.46 2.04 -11.45
C THR A 38 -31.23 2.91 -11.77
N PRO A 39 -31.41 4.19 -12.14
CA PRO A 39 -30.29 5.09 -12.41
C PRO A 39 -29.29 5.18 -11.25
N ALA A 40 -29.76 5.10 -10.01
CA ALA A 40 -28.90 5.11 -8.83
C ALA A 40 -27.96 3.90 -8.77
N VAL A 41 -28.46 2.69 -9.11
CA VAL A 41 -27.64 1.48 -9.12
C VAL A 41 -26.65 1.50 -10.28
N GLN A 42 -27.06 1.96 -11.47
CA GLN A 42 -26.13 2.15 -12.60
C GLN A 42 -25.00 3.12 -12.23
N LEU A 43 -25.33 4.26 -11.61
CA LEU A 43 -24.34 5.23 -11.13
C LEU A 43 -23.38 4.65 -10.10
N ALA A 44 -23.86 3.81 -9.18
CA ALA A 44 -23.02 3.15 -8.19
C ALA A 44 -21.98 2.23 -8.86
N TRP A 45 -22.38 1.45 -9.87
CA TRP A 45 -21.46 0.61 -10.66
C TRP A 45 -20.47 1.44 -11.48
N ILE A 46 -20.91 2.55 -12.07
CA ILE A 46 -20.03 3.48 -12.80
C ILE A 46 -18.99 4.09 -11.85
N ALA A 47 -19.40 4.53 -10.66
CA ALA A 47 -18.49 5.06 -9.66
C ALA A 47 -17.45 4.01 -9.21
N ALA A 48 -17.89 2.78 -8.93
CA ALA A 48 -17.01 1.68 -8.57
C ALA A 48 -16.00 1.36 -9.68
N ALA A 49 -16.46 1.24 -10.93
CA ALA A 49 -15.59 1.01 -12.08
C ALA A 49 -14.56 2.15 -12.26
N GLY A 50 -14.99 3.40 -12.04
CA GLY A 50 -14.11 4.56 -12.06
C GLY A 50 -13.00 4.49 -11.02
N ALA A 51 -13.34 4.14 -9.77
CA ALA A 51 -12.37 4.00 -8.70
C ALA A 51 -11.34 2.89 -8.99
N VAL A 52 -11.78 1.73 -9.49
CA VAL A 52 -10.88 0.63 -9.88
C VAL A 52 -9.98 1.03 -11.05
N ALA A 53 -10.53 1.70 -12.07
CA ALA A 53 -9.75 2.17 -13.21
C ALA A 53 -8.68 3.18 -12.80
N ILE A 54 -9.01 4.13 -11.93
CA ILE A 54 -8.05 5.09 -11.37
C ILE A 54 -6.95 4.37 -10.58
N GLY A 55 -7.32 3.44 -9.69
CA GLY A 55 -6.36 2.65 -8.91
C GLY A 55 -5.43 1.81 -9.80
N SER A 56 -5.98 1.18 -10.84
CA SER A 56 -5.22 0.37 -11.80
C SER A 56 -4.28 1.22 -12.66
N LEU A 57 -4.72 2.42 -13.08
CA LEU A 57 -3.87 3.37 -13.80
C LEU A 57 -2.73 3.87 -12.93
N ALA A 58 -2.96 4.15 -11.64
CA ALA A 58 -1.89 4.50 -10.71
C ALA A 58 -0.86 3.38 -10.59
N GLN A 59 -1.31 2.12 -10.45
CA GLN A 59 -0.45 0.94 -10.37
C GLN A 59 0.37 0.72 -11.65
N LEU A 60 -0.26 0.86 -12.84
CA LEU A 60 0.40 0.66 -14.14
C LEU A 60 1.32 1.82 -14.54
N SER A 61 1.07 3.03 -14.04
CA SER A 61 1.90 4.21 -14.35
C SER A 61 3.23 4.23 -13.59
N GLY A 62 3.58 3.18 -12.84
CA GLY A 62 4.84 3.15 -12.09
C GLY A 62 4.85 4.10 -10.89
N ILE A 63 3.70 4.67 -10.52
CA ILE A 63 3.43 5.04 -9.13
C ILE A 63 3.12 3.72 -8.42
N ALA A 64 4.11 2.82 -8.41
CA ALA A 64 4.01 1.59 -7.66
C ALA A 64 3.63 2.01 -6.24
N SER A 65 2.49 1.52 -5.74
CA SER A 65 2.39 1.38 -4.30
C SER A 65 3.70 0.71 -3.90
N PRO A 66 4.52 1.33 -3.03
CA PRO A 66 5.74 0.68 -2.60
C PRO A 66 5.35 -0.72 -2.19
N SER A 67 6.07 -1.73 -2.71
CA SER A 67 5.86 -3.09 -2.25
C SER A 67 5.81 -3.03 -0.73
N THR A 68 4.70 -3.46 -0.13
CA THR A 68 4.59 -3.45 1.33
C THR A 68 5.61 -4.39 1.96
N ASP A 69 6.16 -5.30 1.15
CA ASP A 69 7.19 -6.24 1.53
C ASP A 69 8.57 -5.61 1.30
N PRO A 70 9.43 -5.56 2.32
CA PRO A 70 10.79 -5.04 2.18
C PRO A 70 11.64 -5.97 1.30
N ASN A 71 12.54 -5.38 0.53
CA ASN A 71 13.56 -6.02 -0.27
C ASN A 71 14.96 -5.57 0.19
N VAL A 72 15.97 -6.40 -0.08
CA VAL A 72 17.37 -5.99 0.12
C VAL A 72 17.68 -4.80 -0.79
N GLY A 73 18.21 -3.74 -0.21
CA GLY A 73 18.50 -2.47 -0.89
C GLY A 73 17.47 -1.38 -0.63
N ASP A 74 16.28 -1.71 -0.11
CA ASP A 74 15.28 -0.71 0.23
C ASP A 74 15.77 0.23 1.32
N VAL A 75 15.33 1.49 1.24
CA VAL A 75 15.59 2.50 2.27
C VAL A 75 14.39 2.59 3.20
N VAL A 76 14.64 2.39 4.49
CA VAL A 76 13.67 2.48 5.57
C VAL A 76 14.14 3.50 6.61
N LEU A 77 13.27 3.86 7.54
CA LEU A 77 13.60 4.74 8.66
C LEU A 77 13.70 3.93 9.94
N VAL A 78 14.68 4.26 10.78
CA VAL A 78 14.84 3.72 12.14
C VAL A 78 14.87 4.86 13.15
N PRO A 79 14.40 4.65 14.38
CA PRO A 79 14.49 5.66 15.43
C PRO A 79 15.96 5.91 15.78
N MET A 80 16.29 7.16 16.12
CA MET A 80 17.65 7.60 16.37
C MET A 80 17.69 8.70 17.44
N ASP A 81 18.76 8.74 18.22
CA ASP A 81 18.98 9.83 19.17
C ASP A 81 19.31 11.12 18.40
N ARG A 82 18.52 12.16 18.65
CA ARG A 82 18.68 13.49 18.06
C ARG A 82 20.06 14.09 18.33
N SER A 83 20.67 13.77 19.48
CA SER A 83 21.98 14.28 19.87
C SER A 83 23.12 13.80 18.97
N ILE A 84 22.94 12.67 18.28
CA ILE A 84 23.95 12.05 17.41
C ILE A 84 23.55 12.05 15.93
N ASN A 85 22.42 12.68 15.59
CA ASN A 85 21.84 12.68 14.25
C ASN A 85 21.29 14.06 13.87
N ASN A 86 22.07 15.11 14.15
CA ASN A 86 21.79 16.50 13.77
C ASN A 86 20.38 17.01 14.16
N GLY A 87 19.86 16.57 15.31
CA GLY A 87 18.54 16.96 15.81
C GLY A 87 17.37 16.13 15.27
N ALA A 88 17.60 15.27 14.27
CA ALA A 88 16.60 14.38 13.69
C ALA A 88 16.42 13.11 14.54
N GLY A 89 15.17 12.81 14.89
CA GLY A 89 14.82 11.65 15.73
C GLY A 89 14.81 10.31 14.98
N MET A 90 15.14 10.33 13.69
CA MET A 90 15.11 9.17 12.81
C MET A 90 16.28 9.25 11.83
N ALA A 91 16.81 8.10 11.45
CA ALA A 91 17.86 8.00 10.45
C ALA A 91 17.44 7.05 9.32
N PRO A 92 17.81 7.35 8.06
CA PRO A 92 17.66 6.41 6.98
C PRO A 92 18.54 5.18 7.20
N ALA A 93 18.06 4.02 6.76
CA ALA A 93 18.80 2.77 6.84
C ALA A 93 18.53 1.91 5.60
N VAL A 94 19.54 1.20 5.12
CA VAL A 94 19.43 0.30 3.97
C VAL A 94 19.14 -1.11 4.46
N VAL A 95 18.09 -1.75 3.93
CA VAL A 95 17.79 -3.16 4.19
C VAL A 95 18.92 -4.02 3.60
N THR A 96 19.51 -4.86 4.44
CA THR A 96 20.64 -5.74 4.08
C THR A 96 20.26 -7.21 4.09
N ARG A 97 19.15 -7.55 4.77
CA ARG A 97 18.56 -8.90 4.79
C ARG A 97 17.08 -8.82 5.15
N VAL A 98 16.28 -9.67 4.51
CA VAL A 98 14.86 -9.85 4.83
C VAL A 98 14.66 -11.23 5.46
N TRP A 99 14.02 -11.28 6.63
CA TRP A 99 13.65 -12.52 7.31
C TRP A 99 12.17 -12.87 7.10
N SER A 100 11.33 -11.83 7.09
CA SER A 100 9.89 -11.89 6.86
C SER A 100 9.42 -10.52 6.33
N PRO A 101 8.15 -10.39 5.89
CA PRO A 101 7.60 -9.10 5.47
C PRO A 101 7.72 -7.98 6.52
N THR A 102 7.89 -8.31 7.80
CA THR A 102 7.97 -7.33 8.89
C THR A 102 9.32 -7.28 9.58
N THR A 103 10.25 -8.20 9.29
CA THR A 103 11.50 -8.33 10.05
C THR A 103 12.71 -8.33 9.12
N VAL A 104 13.62 -7.39 9.34
CA VAL A 104 14.80 -7.17 8.47
C VAL A 104 16.06 -6.92 9.29
N ASN A 105 17.23 -7.01 8.64
CA ASN A 105 18.46 -6.39 9.11
C ASN A 105 18.72 -5.14 8.29
N VAL A 106 19.25 -4.09 8.91
CA VAL A 106 19.54 -2.82 8.25
C VAL A 106 20.94 -2.31 8.56
N ARG A 107 21.49 -1.54 7.63
CA ARG A 107 22.65 -0.68 7.86
C ARG A 107 22.19 0.76 7.96
N VAL A 108 22.39 1.39 9.12
CA VAL A 108 21.95 2.75 9.40
C VAL A 108 22.91 3.76 8.76
N LEU A 109 22.34 4.78 8.14
CA LEU A 109 23.04 5.92 7.55
C LEU A 109 22.87 7.12 8.50
N ALA A 110 23.64 7.11 9.59
CA ALA A 110 23.65 8.18 10.57
C ALA A 110 24.76 9.21 10.25
N ASP A 111 24.56 10.45 10.72
CA ASP A 111 25.56 11.52 10.57
C ASP A 111 26.78 11.34 11.49
N SER A 112 26.67 10.49 12.51
CA SER A 112 27.72 10.18 13.48
C SER A 112 27.99 8.69 13.58
N ASP A 113 29.27 8.32 13.73
CA ASP A 113 29.70 6.95 13.99
C ASP A 113 29.41 6.48 15.43
N ALA A 114 28.81 7.33 16.28
CA ALA A 114 28.45 6.99 17.66
C ALA A 114 27.32 5.94 17.75
N ALA A 115 26.46 5.85 16.73
CA ALA A 115 25.39 4.86 16.66
C ALA A 115 25.89 3.53 16.06
N PRO A 116 25.32 2.38 16.44
CA PRO A 116 25.62 1.12 15.76
C PRO A 116 25.21 1.20 14.29
N ALA A 117 26.19 1.15 13.38
CA ALA A 117 25.94 1.16 11.94
C ALA A 117 25.12 -0.04 11.46
N TRP A 118 25.03 -1.11 12.24
CA TRP A 118 24.29 -2.33 11.93
C TRP A 118 23.21 -2.59 12.98
N ARG A 119 21.98 -2.88 12.52
CA ARG A 119 20.88 -3.33 13.38
C ARG A 119 20.29 -4.62 12.80
N THR A 120 20.07 -5.59 13.68
CA THR A 120 19.58 -6.92 13.31
C THR A 120 18.18 -7.14 13.85
N SER A 121 17.36 -7.87 13.09
CA SER A 121 16.02 -8.28 13.50
C SER A 121 15.12 -7.12 13.92
N VAL A 122 15.19 -5.99 13.19
CA VAL A 122 14.29 -4.85 13.42
C VAL A 122 12.90 -5.17 12.86
N THR A 123 11.86 -4.80 13.60
CA THR A 123 10.46 -5.13 13.26
C THR A 123 9.67 -3.93 12.77
N PHE A 124 8.78 -4.14 11.80
CA PHE A 124 7.97 -3.09 11.20
C PHE A 124 7.00 -2.48 12.21
N VAL A 125 6.88 -1.15 12.18
CA VAL A 125 5.84 -0.37 12.83
C VAL A 125 5.32 0.67 11.83
N GLU A 126 4.04 1.03 11.95
CA GLU A 126 3.43 2.00 11.02
C GLU A 126 4.03 3.40 11.18
N THR A 127 4.32 3.82 12.42
CA THR A 127 4.92 5.11 12.75
C THR A 127 6.02 4.97 13.80
N LEU A 128 7.00 5.88 13.76
CA LEU A 128 8.05 6.02 14.76
C LEU A 128 7.73 7.06 15.85
N ASP A 129 6.50 7.55 15.90
CA ASP A 129 6.07 8.48 16.95
C ASP A 129 6.25 7.89 18.35
N HIS A 130 6.87 8.69 19.21
CA HIS A 130 7.11 8.33 20.61
C HIS A 130 7.88 7.00 20.81
N VAL A 131 8.53 6.50 19.75
CA VAL A 131 9.39 5.32 19.82
C VAL A 131 10.74 5.72 20.42
N ASP A 132 11.23 4.93 21.36
CA ASP A 132 12.55 5.11 21.95
C ASP A 132 13.66 4.97 20.88
N SER A 133 14.68 5.83 20.93
CA SER A 133 15.78 5.83 19.96
C SER A 133 16.54 4.49 19.88
N SER A 134 16.49 3.68 20.93
CA SER A 134 17.11 2.35 20.98
C SER A 134 16.20 1.22 20.47
N ALA A 135 14.91 1.48 20.23
CA ALA A 135 13.94 0.45 19.88
C ALA A 135 14.26 -0.21 18.53
N ALA A 136 14.23 -1.54 18.50
CA ALA A 136 14.57 -2.36 17.32
C ALA A 136 13.42 -2.42 16.31
N VAL A 137 13.04 -1.26 15.77
CA VAL A 137 11.93 -1.12 14.83
C VAL A 137 12.31 -0.32 13.59
N TRP A 138 11.50 -0.45 12.53
CA TRP A 138 11.63 0.32 11.30
C TRP A 138 10.25 0.71 10.74
N THR A 139 10.19 1.78 9.94
CA THR A 139 9.02 2.17 9.15
C THR A 139 9.43 2.56 7.73
N TRP A 140 8.46 2.63 6.82
CA TRP A 140 8.65 3.16 5.48
C TRP A 140 8.79 4.70 5.53
N PRO A 141 9.55 5.32 4.60
CA PRO A 141 9.51 6.78 4.42
C PRO A 141 8.07 7.27 4.23
N GLY A 142 7.69 8.38 4.88
CA GLY A 142 6.29 8.82 5.00
C GLY A 142 5.58 8.35 6.28
N GLY A 143 6.16 7.44 7.06
CA GLY A 143 5.70 7.05 8.41
C GLY A 143 6.26 7.95 9.54
N GLU A 144 6.64 9.18 9.21
CA GLU A 144 7.49 10.06 10.03
C GLU A 144 6.75 10.91 11.07
N SER A 145 5.42 10.93 11.05
CA SER A 145 4.49 11.89 11.68
C SER A 145 5.05 13.25 12.17
#